data_AF-A0A5K1AN39-F1
#
_entry.id   AF-A0A5K1AN39-F1
#
_cell.length_a   1.000
_cell.length_b   1.000
_cell.length_c   1.000
_cell.angle_alpha   90.00
_cell.angle_beta   90.00
_cell.angle_gamma   90.00
#
_symmetry.space_group_name_H-M   'P 1'
#
loop_
_entity.id
_entity.type
_entity.pdbx_description
1 polymer ?
#
loop_
_entity_poly.entity_id
_entity_poly.type
_entity_poly.pdbx_seq_one_letter_code
_entity_poly.pdbx_strand_id
1 'polypeptide(L)' 'HPFSITSAPGDDYLSIHIRELGDWTQELRQIFSEVCEPPISGKSGLLRADESTKK' A
#
# COMPACT_ATOMS: atom_id res chain seq x y z
N HIS A 1 9.60 3.44 -10.57
CA HIS A 1 10.49 2.27 -10.41
C HIS A 1 9.70 1.00 -10.72
N PRO A 2 10.28 0.01 -11.41
CA PRO A 2 9.60 -1.25 -11.70
C PRO A 2 9.52 -2.14 -10.44
N PHE A 3 8.35 -2.72 -10.20
CA PHE A 3 8.09 -3.68 -9.12
C PHE A 3 7.24 -4.84 -9.61
N SER A 4 7.36 -5.98 -8.94
CA SER A 4 6.52 -7.15 -9.21
C SER A 4 5.21 -7.06 -8.44
N ILE A 5 4.12 -7.45 -9.09
CA ILE A 5 2.83 -7.65 -8.45
C ILE A 5 2.91 -8.91 -7.58
N THR A 6 2.47 -8.78 -6.33
CA THR A 6 2.44 -9.88 -5.35
C THR A 6 1.03 -10.39 -5.06
N SER A 7 -0.02 -9.73 -5.55
CA SER A 7 -1.41 -10.21 -5.45
C SER A 7 -1.68 -11.33 -6.45
N ALA A 8 -2.70 -12.14 -6.16
CA ALA A 8 -3.13 -13.20 -7.05
C ALA A 8 -3.99 -12.63 -8.20
N PRO A 9 -4.05 -13.31 -9.35
CA PRO A 9 -5.02 -12.99 -10.38
C PRO A 9 -6.45 -13.13 -9.84
N GLY A 10 -7.26 -12.09 -10.00
CA GLY A 10 -8.65 -12.07 -9.53
C GLY A 10 -8.86 -11.46 -8.13
N ASP A 11 -7.79 -11.04 -7.45
CA ASP A 11 -7.94 -10.22 -6.24
C ASP A 11 -8.55 -8.86 -6.58
N ASP A 12 -9.43 -8.35 -5.71
CA ASP A 12 -10.07 -7.04 -5.87
C ASP A 12 -9.08 -5.86 -5.77
N TYR A 13 -7.86 -6.11 -5.28
CA TYR A 13 -6.82 -5.12 -5.08
C TYR A 13 -5.46 -5.62 -5.58
N LEU A 14 -4.63 -4.68 -6.06
CA LEU A 14 -3.24 -4.94 -6.40
C LEU A 14 -2.34 -4.77 -5.18
N SER A 15 -1.45 -5.73 -4.95
CA SER A 15 -0.41 -5.61 -3.92
C SER A 15 0.99 -5.66 -4.54
N ILE A 16 1.90 -4.91 -3.92
CA ILE A 16 3.34 -4.92 -4.23
C ILE A 16 4.13 -4.88 -2.93
N HIS A 17 5.34 -5.45 -2.94
CA HIS A 17 6.28 -5.36 -1.83
C HIS A 17 7.54 -4.59 -2.26
N ILE A 18 7.80 -3.45 -1.61
CA ILE A 18 8.92 -2.56 -1.92
C ILE A 18 9.93 -2.61 -0.75
N ARG A 19 11.21 -2.81 -1.05
CA ARG A 19 12.31 -2.70 -0.08
C ARG A 19 12.86 -1.27 -0.08
N GLU A 20 13.17 -0.74 1.08
CA GLU A 20 13.83 0.56 1.26
C GLU A 20 15.33 0.45 0.93
N LEU A 21 15.71 0.72 -0.33
CA LEU A 21 17.10 0.56 -0.83
C LEU A 21 17.72 1.86 -1.36
N GLY A 22 16.97 2.95 -1.40
CA GLY A 22 17.48 4.25 -1.84
C GLY A 22 16.48 5.37 -1.59
N ASP A 23 16.91 6.59 -1.89
CA ASP A 23 16.22 7.84 -1.54
C ASP A 23 14.74 7.79 -1.90
N TRP A 24 14.41 7.40 -3.13
CA TRP A 24 13.03 7.31 -3.60
C TRP A 24 12.17 6.32 -2.78
N THR A 25 12.72 5.15 -2.44
CA THR A 25 11.97 4.14 -1.67
C THR A 25 11.80 4.52 -0.20
N GLN A 26 12.77 5.26 0.37
CA GLN A 26 12.70 5.75 1.74
C GLN A 26 11.69 6.90 1.86
N GLU A 27 11.71 7.83 0.92
CA GLU A 27 10.75 8.94 0.86
C GLU A 27 9.32 8.43 0.66
N LEU A 28 9.13 7.44 -0.23
CA LEU A 28 7.85 6.77 -0.40
C LEU A 28 7.35 6.16 0.92
N ARG A 29 8.21 5.44 1.65
CA ARG A 29 7.82 4.86 2.94
C ARG A 29 7.51 5.93 3.99
N GLN A 30 8.24 7.03 4.01
CA GLN A 30 7.96 8.15 4.93
C GLN A 30 6.56 8.73 4.68
N ILE A 31 6.26 9.11 3.43
CA ILE A 31 4.96 9.68 3.05
C ILE A 31 3.82 8.74 3.43
N PHE A 32 3.95 7.45 3.12
CA PHE A 32 2.91 6.48 3.47
C PHE A 32 2.82 6.21 4.97
N SER A 33 3.92 6.29 5.73
CA SER A 33 3.87 6.12 7.19
C SER A 33 3.11 7.22 7.92
N GLU A 34 3.07 8.42 7.35
CA GLU A 34 2.32 9.56 7.91
C GLU A 34 0.81 9.44 7.66
N VAL A 35 0.41 8.79 6.55
CA VAL A 35 -0.99 8.65 6.13
C VAL A 35 -1.59 7.31 6.56
N CYS A 36 -0.76 6.27 6.72
CA CYS A 36 -1.16 4.99 7.29
C CYS A 36 -1.27 5.10 8.80
N GLU A 37 -2.49 5.28 9.33
CA GLU A 37 -2.72 5.09 10.76
C GLU A 37 -2.32 3.66 11.17
N PRO A 38 -1.57 3.47 12.28
CA PRO A 38 -1.33 2.14 12.79
C PRO A 38 -2.69 1.49 13.07
N PRO A 39 -2.93 0.28 12.59
CA PRO A 39 -4.20 -0.36 12.80
C PRO A 39 -4.47 -0.49 14.29
N ILE A 40 -5.61 0.05 14.73
CA ILE A 40 -6.15 -0.21 16.05
C ILE A 40 -6.29 -1.74 16.17
N SER A 41 -5.66 -2.29 17.21
CA SER A 41 -5.47 -3.72 17.47
C SER A 41 -6.53 -4.62 16.81
N GLY A 42 -6.12 -5.43 15.83
CA GLY A 42 -6.97 -6.43 15.17
C GLY A 42 -7.47 -6.10 13.76
N LYS A 43 -7.16 -4.92 13.19
CA LYS A 43 -7.41 -4.63 11.76
C LYS A 43 -6.09 -4.63 11.00
N SER A 44 -6.05 -5.09 9.75
CA SER A 44 -4.82 -4.98 8.93
C SER A 44 -4.65 -3.53 8.49
N GLY A 45 -3.43 -2.97 8.57
CA GLY A 45 -3.08 -1.61 8.12
C GLY A 45 -3.14 -1.41 6.60
N LEU A 46 -3.93 -2.22 5.91
CA LEU A 46 -4.16 -2.16 4.48
C LEU A 46 -5.00 -0.91 4.19
N LEU A 47 -4.34 0.14 3.69
CA LEU A 47 -5.03 1.31 3.16
C LEU A 47 -5.93 0.89 2.01
N ARG A 48 -7.24 0.99 2.21
CA ARG A 48 -8.22 0.76 1.15
C ARG A 48 -8.35 2.03 0.33
N ALA A 49 -8.05 1.95 -0.96
CA ALA A 49 -8.56 2.93 -1.91
C ALA A 49 -10.06 2.64 -2.05
N ASP A 50 -10.90 3.47 -1.44
CA ASP A 50 -12.35 3.32 -1.54
C ASP A 50 -12.79 3.80 -2.93
N GLU A 51 -13.26 2.88 -3.79
CA GLU A 51 -13.79 3.19 -5.12
C GLU A 51 -15.30 3.56 -5.08
N SER A 52 -15.82 4.01 -3.94
CA SER A 52 -17.20 4.49 -3.79
C SER A 52 -17.39 5.92 -4.32
N THR A 53 -17.15 6.15 -5.62
CA THR A 53 -17.80 7.25 -6.34
C THR A 53 -17.98 6.92 -7.82
N LYS A 54 -19.04 6.17 -8.16
CA LYS A 54 -19.84 6.55 -9.33
C LYS A 54 -21.27 6.01 -9.20
N LYS A 55 -22.21 6.96 -9.17
CA LYS A 55 -23.65 6.74 -9.31
C LYS A 55 -23.98 6.16 -10.69
#